data_AF-A0A9Q4XUM7-F1
#
_entry.id   AF-A0A9Q4XUM7-F1
#
_cell.length_a   1.000
_cell.length_b   1.000
_cell.length_c   1.000
_cell.angle_alpha   90.00
_cell.angle_beta   90.00
_cell.angle_gamma   90.00
#
_symmetry.space_group_name_H-M   'P 1'
#
loop_
_entity.id
_entity.type
_entity.pdbx_description
1 polymer ?
#
loop_
_entity_poly.entity_id
_entity_poly.type
_entity_poly.pdbx_seq_one_letter_code
_entity_poly.pdbx_strand_id
1 'polypeptide(L)'
;MNKNEIIINELINSKLNNWNEISSQDLSEEFMDKYQDILDWKYISVYQNLSESFSEKYQDKLNWKIICKFQELPESFVNKYKNELNLFTK
;
A
#
# COMPACT_ATOMS: atom_id res chain seq x y z
N MET A 1 -0.73 19.51 11.15
CA MET A 1 0.14 18.43 10.66
C MET A 1 0.13 17.30 11.68
N ASN A 2 -0.18 16.09 11.21
CA ASN A 2 -0.09 14.86 12.00
C ASN A 2 1.39 14.62 12.36
N LYS A 3 1.67 14.04 13.54
CA LYS A 3 3.02 13.59 13.92
C LYS A 3 3.66 12.69 12.84
N ASN A 4 2.89 11.84 12.18
CA ASN A 4 3.34 10.97 11.09
C ASN A 4 3.79 11.79 9.85
N GLU A 5 3.07 12.87 9.54
CA GLU A 5 3.37 13.74 8.42
C GLU A 5 4.69 14.52 8.61
N ILE A 6 4.99 14.91 9.86
CA ILE A 6 6.28 15.53 10.21
C ILE A 6 7.42 14.54 9.98
N ILE A 7 7.27 13.30 10.49
CA ILE A 7 8.29 12.25 10.37
C ILE A 7 8.55 11.91 8.88
N ILE A 8 7.50 11.77 8.08
CA ILE A 8 7.64 11.47 6.64
C ILE A 8 8.40 12.60 5.93
N ASN A 9 8.07 13.87 6.21
CA ASN A 9 8.76 15.01 5.61
C ASN A 9 10.24 15.07 6.02
N GLU A 10 10.58 14.71 7.26
CA GLU A 10 11.98 14.61 7.69
C GLU A 10 12.72 13.48 6.95
N LEU A 11 12.10 12.31 6.79
CA LEU A 11 12.68 11.17 6.08
C LEU A 11 12.97 11.49 4.61
N ILE A 12 12.04 12.15 3.90
CA ILE A 12 12.21 12.57 2.50
C ILE A 12 13.39 13.54 2.33
N ASN A 13 13.57 14.45 3.29
CA ASN A 13 14.64 15.47 3.23
C ASN A 13 16.00 14.94 3.73
N SER A 14 16.03 13.75 4.31
CA SER A 14 17.29 13.10 4.68
C SER A 14 18.02 12.63 3.42
N LYS A 15 19.36 12.75 3.37
CA LYS A 15 20.20 12.31 2.23
C LYS A 15 20.22 10.78 2.00
N LEU A 16 19.37 10.03 2.71
CA LEU A 16 19.26 8.58 2.63
C LEU A 16 17.98 8.24 1.84
N ASN A 17 18.13 7.50 0.74
CA ASN A 17 17.02 6.97 -0.04
C ASN A 17 16.24 5.93 0.79
N ASN A 18 15.34 6.39 1.66
CA ASN A 18 14.68 5.55 2.64
C ASN A 18 13.21 5.24 2.29
N TRP A 19 12.91 5.13 1.00
CA TRP A 19 11.55 4.95 0.49
C TRP A 19 10.87 3.66 0.96
N ASN A 20 11.64 2.62 1.27
CA ASN A 20 11.11 1.39 1.87
C ASN A 20 10.60 1.63 3.30
N GLU A 21 11.33 2.41 4.11
CA GLU A 21 10.89 2.78 5.46
C GLU A 21 9.64 3.67 5.38
N ILE A 22 9.63 4.64 4.46
CA ILE A 22 8.45 5.51 4.21
C ILE A 22 7.24 4.66 3.80
N SER A 23 7.43 3.70 2.91
CA SER A 23 6.35 2.82 2.40
C SER A 23 5.75 1.90 3.48
N SER A 24 6.42 1.78 4.63
CA SER A 24 5.93 1.04 5.80
C SER A 24 5.26 1.91 6.86
N GLN A 25 5.30 3.24 6.73
CA GLN A 25 4.63 4.17 7.66
C GLN A 25 3.12 4.22 7.42
N ASP A 26 2.37 4.92 8.26
CA ASP A 26 0.95 5.21 8.01
C ASP A 26 0.83 6.32 6.95
N LEU A 27 0.56 5.92 5.69
CA LEU A 27 0.51 6.82 4.54
C LEU A 27 -0.94 7.10 4.13
N SER A 28 -1.24 8.36 3.79
CA SER A 28 -2.51 8.67 3.12
C SER A 28 -2.48 8.23 1.66
N GLU A 29 -3.66 7.91 1.12
CA GLU A 29 -3.81 7.57 -0.29
C GLU A 29 -3.37 8.72 -1.22
N GLU A 30 -3.61 9.97 -0.84
CA GLU A 30 -3.12 11.14 -1.60
C GLU A 30 -1.59 11.19 -1.67
N PHE A 31 -0.91 10.88 -0.57
CA PHE A 31 0.54 10.79 -0.54
C PHE A 31 1.03 9.64 -1.42
N MET A 32 0.39 8.46 -1.30
CA MET A 32 0.73 7.31 -2.13
C MET A 32 0.54 7.60 -3.62
N ASP A 33 -0.53 8.31 -4.00
CA ASP A 33 -0.80 8.74 -5.37
C ASP A 33 0.32 9.62 -5.92
N LYS A 34 0.74 10.59 -5.10
CA LYS A 34 1.78 11.56 -5.47
C LYS A 34 3.15 10.92 -5.65
N TYR A 35 3.47 9.89 -4.88
CA TYR A 35 4.78 9.23 -4.87
C TYR A 35 4.75 7.78 -5.40
N GLN A 36 3.71 7.44 -6.15
CA GLN A 36 3.38 6.09 -6.62
C GLN A 36 4.50 5.38 -7.41
N ASP A 37 5.41 6.13 -8.03
CA ASP A 37 6.55 5.56 -8.79
C ASP A 37 7.81 5.31 -7.94
N ILE A 38 7.85 5.83 -6.71
CA ILE A 38 9.02 5.77 -5.84
C ILE A 38 8.77 4.87 -4.62
N LEU A 39 7.51 4.75 -4.20
CA LEU A 39 7.12 3.88 -3.09
C LEU A 39 7.31 2.40 -3.44
N ASP A 40 7.71 1.62 -2.43
CA ASP A 40 7.85 0.19 -2.55
C ASP A 40 6.48 -0.47 -2.31
N TRP A 41 5.86 -0.88 -3.40
CA TRP A 41 4.54 -1.51 -3.42
C TRP A 41 4.45 -2.82 -2.65
N LYS A 42 5.58 -3.49 -2.40
CA LYS A 42 5.61 -4.65 -1.51
C LYS A 42 5.31 -4.21 -0.07
N TYR A 43 5.94 -3.15 0.40
CA TYR A 43 5.65 -2.59 1.73
C TYR A 43 4.26 -2.01 1.80
N ILE A 44 3.81 -1.31 0.73
CA ILE A 44 2.44 -0.81 0.66
C ILE A 44 1.42 -1.94 0.86
N SER A 45 1.63 -3.06 0.15
CA SER A 45 0.77 -4.25 0.22
C SER A 45 0.79 -4.95 1.60
N VAL A 46 1.86 -4.80 2.38
CA VAL A 46 1.94 -5.39 3.73
C VAL A 46 1.25 -4.48 4.76
N TYR A 47 1.51 -3.17 4.69
CA TYR A 47 1.30 -2.27 5.83
C TYR A 47 0.13 -1.30 5.66
N GLN A 48 -0.24 -0.92 4.44
CA GLN A 48 -1.28 0.10 4.22
C GLN A 48 -2.67 -0.52 4.19
N ASN A 49 -3.63 0.13 4.84
CA ASN A 49 -5.04 -0.17 4.65
C ASN A 49 -5.56 0.64 3.46
N LEU A 50 -5.85 -0.03 2.35
CA LEU A 50 -6.22 0.61 1.09
C LEU A 50 -7.73 0.57 0.91
N SER A 51 -8.31 1.68 0.46
CA SER A 51 -9.69 1.70 -0.01
C SER A 51 -9.85 0.82 -1.25
N GLU A 52 -11.07 0.40 -1.51
CA GLU A 52 -11.40 -0.38 -2.70
C GLU A 52 -11.06 0.38 -3.99
N SER A 53 -11.41 1.67 -4.05
CA SER A 53 -11.11 2.53 -5.20
C SER A 53 -9.61 2.71 -5.45
N PHE A 54 -8.81 2.82 -4.39
CA PHE A 54 -7.36 2.94 -4.54
C PHE A 54 -6.74 1.61 -4.98
N SER A 55 -7.24 0.51 -4.43
CA SER A 55 -6.81 -0.83 -4.79
C SER A 55 -7.09 -1.15 -6.26
N GLU A 56 -8.24 -0.70 -6.80
CA GLU A 56 -8.56 -0.80 -8.24
C GLU A 56 -7.59 -0.01 -9.09
N LYS A 57 -7.34 1.25 -8.72
CA LYS A 57 -6.47 2.15 -9.46
C LYS A 57 -5.05 1.60 -9.61
N TYR A 58 -4.57 0.87 -8.60
CA TYR A 58 -3.20 0.35 -8.54
C TYR A 58 -3.10 -1.17 -8.50
N GLN A 59 -4.12 -1.88 -8.99
CA GLN A 59 -4.22 -3.34 -8.90
C GLN A 59 -2.99 -4.07 -9.48
N ASP A 60 -2.36 -3.52 -10.51
CA ASP A 60 -1.20 -4.12 -11.18
C ASP A 60 0.10 -3.96 -10.37
N LYS A 61 0.14 -3.01 -9.43
CA LYS A 61 1.29 -2.77 -8.56
C LYS A 61 1.17 -3.50 -7.24
N LEU A 62 -0.05 -3.80 -6.80
CA LEU A 62 -0.31 -4.46 -5.53
C LEU A 62 0.07 -5.94 -5.56
N ASN A 63 0.65 -6.40 -4.45
CA ASN A 63 0.92 -7.81 -4.23
C ASN A 63 -0.26 -8.46 -3.51
N TRP A 64 -1.22 -8.94 -4.28
CA TRP A 64 -2.45 -9.57 -3.79
C TRP A 64 -2.22 -10.78 -2.88
N LYS A 65 -1.15 -11.57 -3.13
CA LYS A 65 -0.73 -12.66 -2.23
C LYS A 65 -0.42 -12.16 -0.82
N ILE A 66 0.28 -11.04 -0.74
CA ILE A 66 0.64 -10.42 0.53
C ILE A 66 -0.60 -9.84 1.20
N ILE A 67 -1.42 -9.09 0.46
CA ILE A 67 -2.64 -8.48 1.00
C ILE A 67 -3.55 -9.54 1.62
N CYS A 68 -3.84 -10.64 0.91
CA CYS A 68 -4.66 -11.72 1.46
C CYS A 68 -4.05 -12.44 2.66
N LYS A 69 -2.72 -12.44 2.79
CA LYS A 69 -2.03 -13.11 3.90
C LYS A 69 -1.99 -12.25 5.16
N PHE A 70 -1.88 -10.93 5.01
CA PHE A 70 -1.55 -10.02 6.11
C PHE A 70 -2.64 -9.00 6.43
N GLN A 71 -3.59 -8.75 5.54
CA GLN A 71 -4.67 -7.78 5.75
C GLN A 71 -6.03 -8.46 5.89
N GLU A 72 -6.90 -7.86 6.71
CA GLU A 72 -8.31 -8.23 6.79
C GLU A 72 -9.06 -7.60 5.62
N LEU A 73 -9.53 -8.44 4.68
CA LEU A 73 -10.29 -7.99 3.53
C LEU A 73 -11.80 -8.11 3.79
N PRO A 74 -12.61 -7.08 3.51
CA PRO A 74 -14.06 -7.19 3.54
C PRO A 74 -14.55 -8.30 2.59
N GLU A 75 -15.62 -9.00 2.96
CA GLU A 75 -16.18 -10.06 2.12
C GLU A 75 -16.59 -9.55 0.72
N SER A 76 -17.07 -8.30 0.65
CA SER A 76 -17.38 -7.61 -0.62
C SER A 76 -16.15 -7.51 -1.52
N PHE A 77 -15.00 -7.20 -0.94
CA PHE A 77 -13.72 -7.08 -1.63
C PHE A 77 -13.25 -8.45 -2.13
N VAL A 78 -13.27 -9.47 -1.26
CA VAL A 78 -12.88 -10.84 -1.62
C VAL A 78 -13.74 -11.39 -2.76
N ASN A 79 -15.05 -11.14 -2.72
CA ASN A 79 -15.96 -11.58 -3.78
C ASN A 79 -15.70 -10.85 -5.11
N LYS A 80 -15.38 -9.55 -5.07
CA LYS A 80 -15.08 -8.75 -6.26
C LYS A 80 -13.80 -9.18 -6.95
N TYR A 81 -12.75 -9.47 -6.18
CA TYR A 81 -11.42 -9.86 -6.70
C TYR A 81 -11.18 -11.36 -6.68
N LYS A 82 -12.25 -12.17 -6.58
CA LYS A 82 -12.13 -13.62 -6.38
C LYS A 82 -11.27 -14.31 -7.44
N ASN A 83 -11.25 -13.82 -8.68
CA ASN A 83 -10.46 -14.40 -9.76
C ASN A 83 -8.96 -14.14 -9.58
N GLU A 84 -8.62 -12.90 -9.26
CA GLU A 84 -7.28 -12.42 -8.96
C GLU A 84 -6.75 -13.12 -7.71
N LEU A 85 -7.57 -13.23 -6.66
CA LEU A 85 -7.24 -13.94 -5.44
C LEU A 85 -7.11 -15.47 -5.65
N ASN A 86 -7.94 -16.08 -6.51
CA ASN A 86 -7.87 -17.51 -6.84
C ASN A 86 -6.58 -17.90 -7.56
N LEU A 87 -5.93 -16.98 -8.29
CA LEU A 87 -4.62 -17.23 -8.91
C LEU A 87 -3.51 -17.44 -7.87
N PHE A 88 -3.79 -17.12 -6.61
CA PHE A 88 -2.81 -17.04 -5.55
C PHE A 88 -3.05 -18.00 -4.38
N THR A 89 -4.21 -18.69 -4.35
CA THR A 89 -4.63 -19.62 -3.28
C THR A 89 -4.60 -21.11 -3.68
N LYS A 90 -3.98 -21.47 -4.82
CA LYS A 90 -3.78 -22.86 -5.26
C LYS A 90 -2.36 -23.37 -5.05
#